data_AF-A0A8T0ADI3-F1
#
_entry.id   AF-A0A8T0ADI3-F1
#
_cell.length_a   1.000
_cell.length_b   1.000
_cell.length_c   1.000
_cell.angle_alpha   90.00
_cell.angle_beta   90.00
_cell.angle_gamma   90.00
#
_symmetry.space_group_name_H-M   'P 1'
#
loop_
_entity.id
_entity.type
_entity.pdbx_description
1 polymer ?
#
loop_
_entity_poly.entity_id
_entity_poly.type
_entity_poly.pdbx_seq_one_letter_code
_entity_poly.pdbx_strand_id
1 'polypeptide(L)'
;MSLLPRTAEEFSSADYWERFFRKRGEKAFEWYGDYTSLCGVLHKYIKPREKVLVVGCGNSELSEQLYDVGYHHLTNIDISETVVAHMNQRNVQRRPDLTFHQVDATQTGYESGSFQAALDKGTLDAMASEEEGIVAGRMLAEVGRVLAVGGRYVCVTLAQEHVIKMAVEHFAEAGFAVRIHCLSQQNADSSFSLPVFVLVCTKFRQPAPFKVLEMCQGEDGTLCRLASVAELLAAVKERQAYALMLQKLKGSTDTSSTSSLTLCHAATGRPRYTLTVQDSLPSAKVPRANHFAIFIVPQGRESDWLYGSAEGRAQLAASANFRRLIVVAMHRDQEYEDMQAVQSELSPW
;
A
#
# COMPACT_ATOMS: atom_id res chain seq x y z
N MET A 1 14.89 24.71 0.63
CA MET A 1 13.80 24.36 -0.30
C MET A 1 13.57 22.86 -0.20
N SER A 2 12.32 22.39 -0.23
CA SER A 2 12.04 20.94 -0.33
C SER A 2 12.74 20.37 -1.57
N LEU A 3 13.54 19.33 -1.38
CA LEU A 3 14.26 18.61 -2.44
C LEU A 3 13.35 17.56 -3.12
N LEU A 4 12.11 17.38 -2.70
CA LEU A 4 11.23 16.36 -3.26
C LEU A 4 10.58 16.82 -4.57
N PRO A 5 10.30 15.90 -5.50
CA PRO A 5 9.65 16.22 -6.76
C PRO A 5 8.26 16.77 -6.46
N ARG A 6 7.88 17.82 -7.19
CA ARG A 6 6.59 18.50 -7.04
C ARG A 6 5.59 18.09 -8.10
N THR A 7 6.07 17.57 -9.22
CA THR A 7 5.25 17.15 -10.35
C THR A 7 5.62 15.73 -10.78
N ALA A 8 4.73 15.12 -11.54
CA ALA A 8 4.92 13.79 -12.11
C ALA A 8 6.13 13.77 -13.07
N GLU A 9 6.31 14.84 -13.85
CA GLU A 9 7.41 15.00 -14.80
C GLU A 9 8.77 15.15 -14.09
N GLU A 10 8.81 15.81 -12.93
CA GLU A 10 10.02 15.84 -12.11
C GLU A 10 10.33 14.45 -11.55
N PHE A 11 9.31 13.69 -11.13
CA PHE A 11 9.49 12.38 -10.51
C PHE A 11 10.00 11.32 -11.51
N SER A 12 9.64 11.43 -12.79
CA SER A 12 10.14 10.53 -13.84
C SER A 12 11.48 10.94 -14.44
N SER A 13 11.93 12.18 -14.28
CA SER A 13 13.09 12.71 -15.00
C SER A 13 14.43 12.19 -14.46
N ALA A 14 15.24 11.56 -15.32
CA ALA A 14 16.62 11.18 -15.00
C ALA A 14 17.48 12.40 -14.59
N ASP A 15 17.36 13.52 -15.30
CA ASP A 15 18.06 14.78 -14.98
C ASP A 15 17.64 15.37 -13.64
N TYR A 16 16.37 15.17 -13.24
CA TYR A 16 15.92 15.57 -11.91
C TYR A 16 16.64 14.76 -10.83
N TRP A 17 16.65 13.44 -10.96
CA TRP A 17 17.29 12.55 -9.99
C TRP A 17 18.79 12.78 -9.88
N GLU A 18 19.47 12.97 -11.00
CA GLU A 18 20.89 13.32 -11.03
C GLU A 18 21.17 14.60 -10.24
N ARG A 19 20.35 15.65 -10.42
CA ARG A 19 20.45 16.90 -9.64
C ARG A 19 20.07 16.71 -8.18
N PHE A 20 19.08 15.87 -7.88
CA PHE A 20 18.65 15.55 -6.52
C PHE A 20 19.79 14.91 -5.73
N PHE A 21 20.43 13.87 -6.29
CA PHE A 21 21.51 13.15 -5.61
C PHE A 21 22.76 14.03 -5.43
N ARG A 22 23.11 14.87 -6.42
CA ARG A 22 24.20 15.86 -6.28
C ARG A 22 23.94 16.86 -5.14
N LYS A 23 22.70 17.30 -4.95
CA LYS A 23 22.33 18.27 -3.90
C LYS A 23 22.18 17.65 -2.51
N ARG A 24 21.73 16.41 -2.44
CA ARG A 24 21.46 15.72 -1.17
C ARG A 24 22.72 15.23 -0.48
N GLY A 25 23.74 14.83 -1.24
CA GLY A 25 24.98 14.25 -0.70
C GLY A 25 24.75 12.85 -0.11
N GLU A 26 25.47 12.53 0.96
CA GLU A 26 25.61 11.15 1.49
C GLU A 26 24.39 10.63 2.27
N LYS A 27 23.46 11.51 2.67
CA LYS A 27 22.37 11.13 3.58
C LYS A 27 21.31 10.31 2.83
N ALA A 28 21.12 9.06 3.28
CA ALA A 28 20.16 8.12 2.71
C ALA A 28 18.74 8.70 2.59
N PHE A 29 18.00 8.19 1.61
CA PHE A 29 16.58 8.49 1.45
C PHE A 29 15.76 7.23 1.28
N GLU A 30 14.68 7.14 2.05
CA GLU A 30 13.78 6.01 2.03
C GLU A 30 12.41 6.41 1.50
N TRP A 31 12.08 5.91 0.31
CA TRP A 31 10.72 5.86 -0.18
C TRP A 31 9.96 4.70 0.48
N TYR A 32 8.74 4.99 0.94
CA TYR A 32 7.73 4.00 1.34
C TYR A 32 8.13 3.03 2.47
N GLY A 33 9.05 3.47 3.33
CA GLY A 33 9.49 2.71 4.51
C GLY A 33 10.93 2.24 4.42
N ASP A 34 11.50 1.95 5.57
CA ASP A 34 12.84 1.37 5.72
C ASP A 34 12.79 -0.16 5.72
N TYR A 35 13.96 -0.82 5.80
CA TYR A 35 14.04 -2.26 5.91
C TYR A 35 13.22 -2.83 7.08
N THR A 36 13.21 -2.17 8.24
CA THR A 36 12.48 -2.67 9.43
C THR A 36 10.98 -2.80 9.13
N SER A 37 10.41 -1.84 8.41
CA SER A 37 9.01 -1.87 8.01
C SER A 37 8.69 -2.87 6.88
N LEU A 38 9.69 -3.25 6.07
CA LEU A 38 9.50 -4.07 4.86
C LEU A 38 10.00 -5.51 5.01
N CYS A 39 10.89 -5.81 5.96
CA CYS A 39 11.63 -7.07 6.03
C CYS A 39 10.71 -8.30 6.14
N GLY A 40 9.60 -8.19 6.87
CA GLY A 40 8.64 -9.29 7.03
C GLY A 40 8.07 -9.78 5.70
N VAL A 41 7.65 -8.86 4.83
CA VAL A 41 7.13 -9.21 3.50
C VAL A 41 8.25 -9.55 2.52
N LEU A 42 9.39 -8.85 2.57
CA LEU A 42 10.52 -9.14 1.68
C LEU A 42 11.08 -10.55 1.91
N HIS A 43 11.29 -10.96 3.16
CA HIS A 43 11.79 -12.31 3.50
C HIS A 43 10.82 -13.44 3.13
N LYS A 44 9.52 -13.12 3.03
CA LYS A 44 8.51 -14.07 2.55
C LYS A 44 8.75 -14.44 1.08
N TYR A 45 9.12 -13.46 0.25
CA TYR A 45 9.17 -13.61 -1.21
C TYR A 45 10.57 -13.69 -1.82
N ILE A 46 11.59 -13.21 -1.13
CA ILE A 46 12.98 -13.20 -1.60
C ILE A 46 13.81 -14.00 -0.59
N LYS A 47 14.58 -14.97 -1.08
CA LYS A 47 15.44 -15.82 -0.24
C LYS A 47 16.91 -15.40 -0.34
N PRO A 48 17.71 -15.52 0.74
CA PRO A 48 19.11 -15.06 0.73
C PRO A 48 19.99 -15.64 -0.38
N ARG A 49 19.68 -16.85 -0.86
CA ARG A 49 20.43 -17.55 -1.93
C ARG A 49 20.00 -17.19 -3.35
N GLU A 50 18.91 -16.43 -3.53
CA GLU A 50 18.39 -16.06 -4.84
C GLU A 50 19.20 -14.90 -5.43
N LYS A 51 19.37 -14.90 -6.77
CA LYS A 51 19.86 -13.72 -7.49
C LYS A 51 18.74 -12.69 -7.58
N VAL A 52 18.99 -11.50 -7.05
CA VAL A 52 18.01 -10.42 -6.96
C VAL A 52 18.48 -9.23 -7.78
N LEU A 53 17.64 -8.79 -8.71
CA LEU A 53 17.80 -7.51 -9.40
C LEU A 53 17.08 -6.42 -8.57
N VAL A 54 17.79 -5.41 -8.09
CA VAL A 54 17.18 -4.25 -7.42
C VAL A 54 17.09 -3.12 -8.44
N VAL A 55 15.87 -2.80 -8.86
CA VAL A 55 15.57 -1.80 -9.90
C VAL A 55 15.42 -0.43 -9.27
N GLY A 56 16.09 0.58 -9.85
CA GLY A 56 16.09 1.97 -9.37
C GLY A 56 16.49 2.08 -7.90
N CYS A 57 17.67 1.56 -7.55
CA CYS A 57 18.10 1.41 -6.17
C CYS A 57 18.26 2.74 -5.42
N GLY A 58 18.50 3.84 -6.14
CA GLY A 58 18.76 5.15 -5.56
C GLY A 58 19.87 5.11 -4.51
N ASN A 59 19.73 5.94 -3.48
CA ASN A 59 20.61 5.95 -2.30
C ASN A 59 19.97 5.32 -1.05
N SER A 60 19.03 4.37 -1.26
CA SER A 60 18.37 3.65 -0.18
C SER A 60 19.33 2.69 0.53
N GLU A 61 19.15 2.53 1.84
CA GLU A 61 19.90 1.57 2.65
C GLU A 61 19.33 0.15 2.54
N LEU A 62 18.23 -0.05 1.82
CA LEU A 62 17.55 -1.35 1.76
C LEU A 62 18.48 -2.48 1.27
N SER A 63 19.25 -2.25 0.21
CA SER A 63 20.21 -3.24 -0.30
C SER A 63 21.36 -3.50 0.66
N GLU A 64 21.80 -2.48 1.39
CA GLU A 64 22.83 -2.61 2.43
C GLU A 64 22.36 -3.47 3.60
N GLN A 65 21.12 -3.24 4.03
CA GLN A 65 20.50 -3.94 5.15
C GLN A 65 20.14 -5.38 4.77
N LEU A 66 19.68 -5.64 3.55
CA LEU A 66 19.50 -6.98 3.00
C LEU A 66 20.84 -7.74 2.93
N TYR A 67 21.91 -7.08 2.48
CA TYR A 67 23.23 -7.67 2.46
C TYR A 67 23.71 -8.07 3.86
N ASP A 68 23.54 -7.18 4.84
CA ASP A 68 23.95 -7.41 6.24
C ASP A 68 23.21 -8.59 6.89
N VAL A 69 22.04 -9.00 6.38
CA VAL A 69 21.28 -10.18 6.84
C VAL A 69 21.42 -11.41 5.94
N GLY A 70 22.36 -11.39 4.98
CA GLY A 70 22.81 -12.58 4.23
C GLY A 70 22.43 -12.64 2.75
N TYR A 71 21.80 -11.60 2.19
CA TYR A 71 21.50 -11.53 0.76
C TYR A 71 22.73 -11.02 0.00
N HIS A 72 23.60 -11.94 -0.41
CA HIS A 72 24.88 -11.57 -1.05
C HIS A 72 24.83 -11.56 -2.59
N HIS A 73 23.71 -11.93 -3.21
CA HIS A 73 23.53 -11.96 -4.67
C HIS A 73 22.61 -10.84 -5.14
N LEU A 74 22.94 -9.61 -4.75
CA LEU A 74 22.21 -8.39 -5.11
C LEU A 74 22.90 -7.68 -6.28
N THR A 75 22.17 -7.47 -7.38
CA THR A 75 22.57 -6.61 -8.49
C THR A 75 21.72 -5.34 -8.45
N ASN A 76 22.31 -4.22 -8.07
CA ASN A 76 21.61 -2.95 -7.92
C ASN A 76 21.80 -2.10 -9.17
N ILE A 77 20.70 -1.61 -9.75
CA ILE A 77 20.75 -0.76 -10.94
C ILE A 77 20.05 0.58 -10.71
N ASP A 78 20.58 1.63 -11.31
CA ASP A 78 19.96 2.96 -11.36
C ASP A 78 20.34 3.69 -12.66
N ILE A 79 19.53 4.65 -13.09
CA ILE A 79 19.83 5.48 -14.27
C ILE A 79 20.88 6.57 -13.95
N SER A 80 20.96 7.00 -12.69
CA SER A 80 21.86 8.07 -12.23
C SER A 80 23.29 7.56 -11.99
N GLU A 81 24.24 8.07 -12.76
CA GLU A 81 25.66 7.80 -12.55
C GLU A 81 26.14 8.31 -11.17
N THR A 82 25.66 9.49 -10.74
CA THR A 82 26.03 10.06 -9.44
C THR A 82 25.68 9.12 -8.30
N VAL A 83 24.45 8.57 -8.28
CA VAL A 83 24.04 7.71 -7.17
C VAL A 83 24.78 6.38 -7.18
N VAL A 84 25.04 5.81 -8.35
CA VAL A 84 25.84 4.60 -8.52
C VAL A 84 27.26 4.79 -8.00
N ALA A 85 27.92 5.91 -8.36
CA ALA A 85 29.26 6.22 -7.88
C ALA A 85 29.29 6.38 -6.34
N HIS A 86 28.33 7.12 -5.79
CA HIS A 86 28.20 7.29 -4.33
C HIS A 86 27.95 5.97 -3.60
N MET A 87 27.05 5.11 -4.10
CA MET A 87 26.72 3.85 -3.45
C MET A 87 27.88 2.85 -3.50
N ASN A 88 28.63 2.80 -4.61
CA ASN A 88 29.85 1.99 -4.70
C ASN A 88 30.92 2.49 -3.71
N GLN A 89 31.18 3.81 -3.66
CA GLN A 89 32.15 4.39 -2.71
C GLN A 89 31.78 4.12 -1.25
N ARG A 90 30.48 4.25 -0.92
CA ARG A 90 29.94 4.03 0.41
C ARG A 90 30.10 2.59 0.88
N ASN A 91 30.03 1.61 -0.04
CA ASN A 91 29.99 0.19 0.30
C ASN A 91 31.32 -0.55 0.11
N VAL A 92 32.27 -0.03 -0.68
CA VAL A 92 33.50 -0.74 -1.06
C VAL A 92 34.31 -1.32 0.12
N GLN A 93 34.33 -0.66 1.28
CA GLN A 93 35.09 -1.14 2.45
C GLN A 93 34.31 -2.15 3.30
N ARG A 94 32.99 -1.97 3.46
CA ARG A 94 32.17 -2.75 4.39
C ARG A 94 31.42 -3.91 3.72
N ARG A 95 31.05 -3.75 2.45
CA ARG A 95 30.23 -4.68 1.66
C ARG A 95 30.81 -4.80 0.25
N PRO A 96 32.04 -5.34 0.12
CA PRO A 96 32.78 -5.35 -1.15
C PRO A 96 32.05 -6.10 -2.29
N ASP A 97 31.17 -7.05 -1.95
CA ASP A 97 30.39 -7.81 -2.94
C ASP A 97 29.05 -7.13 -3.31
N LEU A 98 28.69 -6.03 -2.64
CA LEU A 98 27.46 -5.29 -2.94
C LEU A 98 27.71 -4.31 -4.09
N THR A 99 27.33 -4.72 -5.30
CA THR A 99 27.61 -3.96 -6.53
C THR A 99 26.45 -3.09 -6.99
N PHE A 100 26.77 -1.91 -7.53
CA PHE A 100 25.83 -0.95 -8.12
C PHE A 100 26.27 -0.59 -9.55
N HIS A 101 25.33 -0.59 -10.49
CA HIS A 101 25.60 -0.38 -11.91
C HIS A 101 24.68 0.70 -12.50
N GLN A 102 25.22 1.54 -13.38
CA GLN A 102 24.42 2.47 -14.15
C GLN A 102 23.76 1.73 -15.30
N VAL A 103 22.45 1.50 -15.21
CA VAL A 103 21.69 0.71 -16.19
C VAL A 103 20.27 1.26 -16.32
N ASP A 104 19.80 1.41 -17.55
CA ASP A 104 18.40 1.70 -17.86
C ASP A 104 17.54 0.45 -17.61
N ALA A 105 16.56 0.58 -16.71
CA ALA A 105 15.67 -0.52 -16.32
C ALA A 105 14.71 -0.97 -17.44
N THR A 106 14.55 -0.16 -18.50
CA THR A 106 13.75 -0.53 -19.68
C THR A 106 14.50 -1.45 -20.64
N GLN A 107 15.83 -1.52 -20.55
CA GLN A 107 16.68 -2.37 -21.37
C GLN A 107 17.99 -2.71 -20.64
N THR A 108 17.94 -3.72 -19.78
CA THR A 108 19.04 -4.02 -18.84
C THR A 108 20.26 -4.69 -19.47
N GLY A 109 20.08 -5.36 -20.61
CA GLY A 109 21.12 -6.18 -21.25
C GLY A 109 21.38 -7.52 -20.55
N TYR A 110 20.73 -7.83 -19.43
CA TYR A 110 20.87 -9.13 -18.75
C TYR A 110 20.17 -10.26 -19.52
N GLU A 111 20.63 -11.50 -19.33
CA GLU A 111 20.04 -12.66 -19.98
C GLU A 111 18.59 -12.92 -19.49
N SER A 112 17.76 -13.43 -20.39
CA SER A 112 16.38 -13.81 -20.05
C SER A 112 16.38 -14.92 -18.99
N GLY A 113 15.56 -14.80 -17.96
CA GLY A 113 15.49 -15.80 -16.90
C GLY A 113 16.71 -15.88 -15.98
N SER A 114 17.55 -14.85 -15.91
CA SER A 114 18.78 -14.83 -15.11
C SER A 114 18.58 -14.55 -13.61
N PHE A 115 17.44 -13.93 -13.23
CA PHE A 115 17.14 -13.55 -11.85
C PHE A 115 15.97 -14.35 -11.26
N GLN A 116 16.03 -14.61 -9.94
CA GLN A 116 14.95 -15.28 -9.21
C GLN A 116 14.02 -14.27 -8.53
N ALA A 117 14.50 -13.06 -8.27
CA ALA A 117 13.65 -11.96 -7.82
C ALA A 117 14.06 -10.64 -8.48
N ALA A 118 13.09 -9.75 -8.67
CA ALA A 118 13.29 -8.36 -9.00
C ALA A 118 12.60 -7.53 -7.91
N LEU A 119 13.35 -6.65 -7.25
CA LEU A 119 12.89 -5.77 -6.18
C LEU A 119 12.82 -4.34 -6.70
N ASP A 120 11.66 -3.72 -6.59
CA ASP A 120 11.42 -2.31 -6.92
C ASP A 120 10.85 -1.62 -5.67
N LYS A 121 11.37 -0.43 -5.35
CA LYS A 121 10.82 0.43 -4.30
C LYS A 121 10.63 1.85 -4.82
N GLY A 122 9.45 2.09 -5.38
CA GLY A 122 9.00 3.37 -5.90
C GLY A 122 9.56 3.79 -7.25
N THR A 123 10.32 2.91 -7.92
CA THR A 123 10.80 3.16 -9.28
C THR A 123 9.65 3.07 -10.28
N LEU A 124 8.77 2.07 -10.13
CA LEU A 124 7.54 2.00 -10.91
C LEU A 124 6.68 3.27 -10.76
N ASP A 125 6.52 3.79 -9.54
CA ASP A 125 5.75 5.01 -9.29
C ASP A 125 6.38 6.24 -9.99
N ALA A 126 7.71 6.32 -10.02
CA ALA A 126 8.46 7.35 -10.74
C ALA A 126 8.24 7.25 -12.26
N MET A 127 8.37 6.04 -12.82
CA MET A 127 8.32 5.82 -14.28
C MET A 127 6.90 5.86 -14.84
N ALA A 128 5.87 5.55 -14.03
CA ALA A 128 4.48 5.53 -14.48
C ALA A 128 3.95 6.93 -14.85
N SER A 129 4.61 7.98 -14.38
CA SER A 129 4.30 9.37 -14.70
C SER A 129 4.89 9.84 -16.03
N GLU A 130 5.81 9.06 -16.62
CA GLU A 130 6.54 9.43 -17.84
C GLU A 130 5.87 8.88 -19.09
N GLU A 131 5.82 9.69 -20.16
CA GLU A 131 5.29 9.28 -21.48
C GLU A 131 3.96 8.52 -21.38
N GLU A 132 3.04 8.99 -20.52
CA GLU A 132 1.74 8.33 -20.26
C GLU A 132 1.87 6.84 -19.85
N GLY A 133 2.98 6.48 -19.18
CA GLY A 133 3.24 5.15 -18.68
C GLY A 133 3.95 4.21 -19.66
N ILE A 134 4.32 4.67 -20.86
CA ILE A 134 5.04 3.85 -21.84
C ILE A 134 6.38 3.36 -21.28
N VAL A 135 7.11 4.23 -20.58
CA VAL A 135 8.41 3.89 -19.98
C VAL A 135 8.25 2.82 -18.90
N ALA A 136 7.26 2.96 -18.02
CA ALA A 136 6.92 1.95 -17.03
C ALA A 136 6.52 0.62 -17.68
N GLY A 137 5.72 0.64 -18.75
CA GLY A 137 5.36 -0.56 -19.52
C GLY A 137 6.59 -1.30 -20.07
N ARG A 138 7.59 -0.58 -20.59
CA ARG A 138 8.86 -1.16 -21.05
C ARG A 138 9.65 -1.78 -19.89
N MET A 139 9.74 -1.08 -18.75
CA MET A 139 10.39 -1.61 -17.55
C MET A 139 9.73 -2.91 -17.06
N LEU A 140 8.41 -2.94 -16.97
CA LEU A 140 7.66 -4.12 -16.54
C LEU A 140 7.90 -5.32 -17.47
N ALA A 141 7.92 -5.09 -18.79
CA ALA A 141 8.24 -6.12 -19.77
C ALA A 141 9.66 -6.66 -19.60
N GLU A 142 10.63 -5.77 -19.38
CA GLU A 142 12.04 -6.12 -19.20
C GLU A 142 12.26 -6.91 -17.89
N VAL A 143 11.65 -6.48 -16.79
CA VAL A 143 11.60 -7.23 -15.52
C VAL A 143 10.99 -8.62 -15.75
N GLY A 144 9.87 -8.70 -16.47
CA GLY A 144 9.23 -9.95 -16.83
C GLY A 144 10.15 -10.88 -17.63
N ARG A 145 10.99 -10.33 -18.52
CA ARG A 145 11.94 -11.08 -19.36
C ARG A 145 13.10 -11.66 -18.53
N VAL A 146 13.73 -10.85 -17.69
CA VAL A 146 14.91 -11.26 -16.91
C VAL A 146 14.56 -12.20 -15.74
N LEU A 147 13.30 -12.23 -15.30
CA LEU A 147 12.84 -13.18 -14.29
C LEU A 147 12.77 -14.62 -14.82
N ALA A 148 13.36 -15.53 -14.04
CA ALA A 148 13.27 -16.97 -14.24
C ALA A 148 11.84 -17.47 -13.99
N VAL A 149 11.54 -18.67 -14.48
CA VAL A 149 10.31 -19.38 -14.10
C VAL A 149 10.30 -19.59 -12.57
N GLY A 150 9.18 -19.24 -11.93
CA GLY A 150 9.05 -19.23 -10.48
C GLY A 150 9.60 -17.97 -9.82
N GLY A 151 10.26 -17.10 -10.58
CA GLY A 151 10.80 -15.83 -10.11
C GLY A 151 9.71 -14.80 -9.84
N ARG A 152 10.04 -13.81 -9.01
CA ARG A 152 9.06 -12.85 -8.47
C ARG A 152 9.49 -11.41 -8.69
N TYR A 153 8.58 -10.62 -9.24
CA TYR A 153 8.66 -9.18 -9.11
C TYR A 153 8.02 -8.77 -7.80
N VAL A 154 8.75 -8.04 -6.95
CA VAL A 154 8.33 -7.55 -5.64
C VAL A 154 8.46 -6.03 -5.66
N CYS A 155 7.34 -5.33 -5.78
CA CYS A 155 7.29 -3.89 -5.94
C CYS A 155 6.61 -3.24 -4.73
N VAL A 156 7.34 -2.37 -4.02
CA VAL A 156 6.85 -1.53 -2.93
C VAL A 156 6.38 -0.21 -3.52
N THR A 157 5.10 0.11 -3.35
CA THR A 157 4.42 1.22 -4.03
C THR A 157 3.34 1.85 -3.15
N LEU A 158 2.95 3.10 -3.44
CA LEU A 158 1.72 3.70 -2.88
C LEU A 158 0.44 3.26 -3.62
N ALA A 159 0.61 2.48 -4.70
CA ALA A 159 -0.45 1.93 -5.52
C ALA A 159 -1.44 3.00 -6.02
N GLN A 160 -0.93 4.12 -6.53
CA GLN A 160 -1.80 5.10 -7.20
C GLN A 160 -2.60 4.41 -8.31
N GLU A 161 -3.85 4.84 -8.53
CA GLU A 161 -4.83 4.10 -9.35
C GLU A 161 -4.30 3.70 -10.74
N HIS A 162 -3.61 4.61 -11.43
CA HIS A 162 -3.03 4.33 -12.75
C HIS A 162 -1.80 3.39 -12.67
N VAL A 163 -0.94 3.57 -11.67
CA VAL A 163 0.30 2.78 -11.47
C VAL A 163 -0.03 1.32 -11.19
N ILE A 164 -0.90 1.07 -10.20
CA ILE A 164 -1.23 -0.30 -9.80
C ILE A 164 -2.05 -1.01 -10.89
N LYS A 165 -2.94 -0.28 -11.57
CA LYS A 165 -3.69 -0.80 -12.72
C LYS A 165 -2.76 -1.32 -13.80
N MET A 166 -1.81 -0.48 -14.23
CA MET A 166 -0.85 -0.84 -15.28
C MET A 166 -0.06 -2.11 -14.93
N ALA A 167 0.50 -2.19 -13.71
CA ALA A 167 1.29 -3.34 -13.32
C ALA A 167 0.46 -4.62 -13.16
N VAL A 168 -0.73 -4.53 -12.57
CA VAL A 168 -1.64 -5.68 -12.41
C VAL A 168 -2.10 -6.19 -13.77
N GLU A 169 -2.54 -5.32 -14.68
CA GLU A 169 -2.98 -5.70 -16.02
C GLU A 169 -1.82 -6.36 -16.80
N HIS A 170 -0.65 -5.72 -16.83
CA HIS A 170 0.54 -6.24 -17.50
C HIS A 170 0.89 -7.68 -17.07
N PHE A 171 1.05 -7.91 -15.76
CA PHE A 171 1.47 -9.22 -15.26
C PHE A 171 0.36 -10.27 -15.31
N ALA A 172 -0.90 -9.88 -15.09
CA ALA A 172 -2.03 -10.81 -15.19
C ALA A 172 -2.24 -11.27 -16.64
N GLU A 173 -2.03 -10.40 -17.64
CA GLU A 173 -2.07 -10.76 -19.07
C GLU A 173 -0.87 -11.61 -19.49
N ALA A 174 0.31 -11.33 -18.91
CA ALA A 174 1.51 -12.17 -19.09
C ALA A 174 1.43 -13.54 -18.38
N GLY A 175 0.32 -13.86 -17.71
CA GLY A 175 0.09 -15.16 -17.07
C GLY A 175 0.78 -15.35 -15.72
N PHE A 176 1.20 -14.26 -15.07
CA PHE A 176 1.77 -14.31 -13.72
C PHE A 176 0.65 -14.43 -12.69
N ALA A 177 0.97 -15.03 -11.53
CA ALA A 177 0.14 -14.85 -10.35
C ALA A 177 0.41 -13.50 -9.70
N VAL A 178 -0.64 -12.72 -9.45
CA VAL A 178 -0.56 -11.38 -8.88
C VAL A 178 -1.13 -11.40 -7.47
N ARG A 179 -0.32 -10.96 -6.51
CA ARG A 179 -0.70 -10.85 -5.10
C ARG A 179 -0.34 -9.48 -4.56
N ILE A 180 -1.26 -8.85 -3.83
CA ILE A 180 -1.04 -7.54 -3.22
C ILE A 180 -1.08 -7.67 -1.70
N HIS A 181 -0.09 -7.07 -1.03
CA HIS A 181 -0.08 -6.86 0.42
C HIS A 181 -0.36 -5.39 0.71
N CYS A 182 -1.18 -5.12 1.70
CA CYS A 182 -1.33 -3.79 2.28
C CYS A 182 -0.59 -3.79 3.61
N LEU A 183 0.48 -3.00 3.74
CA LEU A 183 1.24 -2.92 4.98
C LEU A 183 0.56 -1.93 5.92
N SER A 184 0.33 -2.35 7.18
CA SER A 184 -0.12 -1.44 8.22
C SER A 184 1.04 -0.50 8.58
N GLN A 185 0.80 0.81 8.53
CA GLN A 185 1.78 1.77 8.98
C GLN A 185 1.81 1.78 10.51
N GLN A 186 2.89 1.24 11.08
CA GLN A 186 3.11 1.21 12.52
C GLN A 186 3.58 2.55 13.11
N ASN A 187 3.80 3.59 12.28
CA ASN A 187 4.29 4.88 12.77
C ASN A 187 3.16 5.91 12.90
N ALA A 188 2.79 6.20 14.14
CA ALA A 188 1.76 7.14 14.54
C ALA A 188 2.15 8.63 14.38
N ASP A 189 3.39 8.93 13.97
CA ASP A 189 3.98 10.27 14.05
C ASP A 189 4.06 11.05 12.71
N SER A 190 3.60 10.49 11.59
CA SER A 190 3.54 11.23 10.32
C SER A 190 2.15 11.84 10.09
N SER A 191 2.12 13.13 9.73
CA SER A 191 0.88 13.90 9.54
C SER A 191 0.04 13.45 8.35
N PHE A 192 0.61 12.66 7.44
CA PHE A 192 -0.06 12.09 6.27
C PHE A 192 0.63 10.82 5.82
N SER A 193 -0.05 9.68 5.93
CA SER A 193 0.52 8.38 5.65
C SER A 193 -0.48 7.55 4.85
N LEU A 194 -0.31 7.56 3.53
CA LEU A 194 -1.02 6.65 2.64
C LEU A 194 -0.51 5.23 2.89
N PRO A 195 -1.38 4.20 2.85
CA PRO A 195 -0.96 2.83 3.04
C PRO A 195 0.08 2.46 1.97
N VAL A 196 1.12 1.75 2.40
CA VAL A 196 2.12 1.20 1.50
C VAL A 196 1.66 -0.18 1.07
N PHE A 197 1.78 -0.47 -0.22
CA PHE A 197 1.45 -1.77 -0.78
C PHE A 197 2.70 -2.47 -1.28
N VAL A 198 2.66 -3.81 -1.25
CA VAL A 198 3.65 -4.65 -1.93
C VAL A 198 2.95 -5.52 -2.95
N LEU A 199 3.18 -5.21 -4.22
CA LEU A 199 2.76 -6.00 -5.36
C LEU A 199 3.78 -7.13 -5.59
N VAL A 200 3.30 -8.36 -5.61
CA VAL A 200 4.11 -9.56 -5.86
C VAL A 200 3.56 -10.28 -7.09
N CYS A 201 4.32 -10.27 -8.17
CA CYS A 201 3.98 -10.97 -9.42
C CYS A 201 4.91 -12.17 -9.62
N THR A 202 4.36 -13.38 -9.61
CA THR A 202 5.14 -14.63 -9.72
C THR A 202 5.01 -15.22 -11.13
N LYS A 203 6.15 -15.44 -11.80
CA LYS A 203 6.20 -15.98 -13.15
C LYS A 203 5.92 -17.48 -13.14
N PHE A 204 4.93 -17.93 -13.88
CA PHE A 204 4.69 -19.36 -14.08
C PHE A 204 5.37 -19.88 -15.34
N ARG A 205 5.64 -21.19 -15.35
CA ARG A 205 6.19 -21.88 -16.53
C ARG A 205 5.20 -21.84 -17.69
N GLN A 206 3.92 -22.03 -17.37
CA GLN A 206 2.79 -21.95 -18.27
C GLN A 206 1.70 -21.13 -17.58
N PRO A 207 0.95 -20.30 -18.31
CA PRO A 207 -0.18 -19.57 -17.75
C PRO A 207 -1.17 -20.55 -17.11
N ALA A 208 -1.67 -20.22 -15.93
CA ALA A 208 -2.78 -20.95 -15.33
C ALA A 208 -4.04 -20.80 -16.21
N PRO A 209 -4.99 -21.77 -16.18
CA PRO A 209 -6.24 -21.66 -16.95
C PRO A 209 -7.15 -20.50 -16.52
N PHE A 210 -6.81 -19.86 -15.39
CA PHE A 210 -7.47 -18.69 -14.84
C PHE A 210 -6.41 -17.70 -14.33
N LYS A 211 -6.79 -16.42 -14.20
CA LYS A 211 -5.94 -15.43 -13.54
C LYS A 211 -5.86 -15.74 -12.03
N VAL A 212 -4.66 -15.74 -11.48
CA VAL A 212 -4.43 -15.89 -10.03
C VAL A 212 -4.26 -14.48 -9.46
N LEU A 213 -5.32 -13.99 -8.82
CA LEU A 213 -5.40 -12.63 -8.28
C LEU A 213 -5.74 -12.70 -6.80
N GLU A 214 -4.88 -12.16 -5.96
CA GLU A 214 -5.00 -12.28 -4.51
C GLU A 214 -4.68 -10.97 -3.80
N MET A 215 -5.38 -10.71 -2.70
CA MET A 215 -5.06 -9.64 -1.78
C MET A 215 -4.97 -10.16 -0.35
N CYS A 216 -3.89 -9.83 0.33
CA CYS A 216 -3.72 -10.16 1.74
C CYS A 216 -4.53 -9.16 2.58
N GLN A 217 -5.40 -9.68 3.45
CA GLN A 217 -6.19 -8.89 4.37
C GLN A 217 -5.59 -8.94 5.77
N GLY A 218 -5.43 -7.76 6.39
CA GLY A 218 -4.95 -7.62 7.77
C GLY A 218 -3.47 -7.96 7.98
N GLU A 219 -3.00 -7.80 9.22
CA GLU A 219 -1.63 -8.16 9.62
C GLU A 219 -1.40 -9.68 9.61
N ASP A 220 -2.46 -10.46 9.85
CA ASP A 220 -2.44 -11.93 9.88
C ASP A 220 -2.24 -12.56 8.48
N GLY A 221 -2.34 -11.74 7.42
CA GLY A 221 -1.99 -12.15 6.05
C GLY A 221 -2.97 -13.13 5.41
N THR A 222 -4.23 -13.14 5.83
CA THR A 222 -5.27 -14.01 5.24
C THR A 222 -5.43 -13.68 3.75
N LEU A 223 -5.22 -14.67 2.90
CA LEU A 223 -5.29 -14.50 1.44
C LEU A 223 -6.74 -14.54 0.98
N CYS A 224 -7.21 -13.43 0.40
CA CYS A 224 -8.48 -13.38 -0.30
C CYS A 224 -8.22 -13.47 -1.80
N ARG A 225 -8.89 -14.43 -2.47
CA ARG A 225 -8.80 -14.62 -3.91
C ARG A 225 -9.93 -13.87 -4.60
N LEU A 226 -9.59 -13.17 -5.68
CA LEU A 226 -10.53 -12.33 -6.42
C LEU A 226 -10.73 -12.86 -7.85
N ALA A 227 -11.92 -12.65 -8.40
CA ALA A 227 -12.32 -13.25 -9.67
C ALA A 227 -11.82 -12.45 -10.88
N SER A 228 -11.56 -11.15 -10.72
CA SER A 228 -11.19 -10.26 -11.81
C SER A 228 -10.16 -9.21 -11.40
N VAL A 229 -9.47 -8.64 -12.39
CA VAL A 229 -8.56 -7.50 -12.19
C VAL A 229 -9.32 -6.30 -11.63
N ALA A 230 -10.55 -6.06 -12.09
CA ALA A 230 -11.39 -4.98 -11.59
C ALA A 230 -11.70 -5.12 -10.09
N GLU A 231 -12.00 -6.33 -9.62
CA GLU A 231 -12.20 -6.60 -8.18
C GLU A 231 -10.91 -6.39 -7.37
N LEU A 232 -9.75 -6.80 -7.88
CA LEU A 232 -8.47 -6.58 -7.21
C LEU A 232 -8.14 -5.09 -7.08
N LEU A 233 -8.35 -4.32 -8.15
CA LEU A 233 -8.14 -2.86 -8.13
C LEU A 233 -9.14 -2.15 -7.23
N ALA A 234 -10.40 -2.59 -7.21
CA ALA A 234 -11.42 -2.08 -6.29
C ALA A 234 -11.02 -2.32 -4.83
N ALA A 235 -10.53 -3.53 -4.49
CA ALA A 235 -10.05 -3.85 -3.15
C ALA A 235 -8.88 -2.95 -2.70
N VAL A 236 -7.93 -2.65 -3.60
CA VAL A 236 -6.84 -1.69 -3.31
C VAL A 236 -7.39 -0.29 -3.03
N LYS A 237 -8.30 0.19 -3.89
CA LYS A 237 -8.95 1.50 -3.76
C LYS A 237 -9.73 1.63 -2.44
N GLU A 238 -10.44 0.58 -2.05
CA GLU A 238 -11.15 0.52 -0.76
C GLU A 238 -10.18 0.63 0.43
N ARG A 239 -9.01 -0.04 0.38
CA ARG A 239 -7.99 0.08 1.44
C ARG A 239 -7.40 1.49 1.52
N GLN A 240 -7.14 2.12 0.38
CA GLN A 240 -6.69 3.53 0.34
C GLN A 240 -7.75 4.47 0.91
N ALA A 241 -9.01 4.31 0.50
CA ALA A 241 -10.14 5.10 1.00
C ALA A 241 -10.33 4.93 2.52
N TYR A 242 -10.24 3.70 3.01
CA TYR A 242 -10.31 3.38 4.44
C TYR A 242 -9.19 4.04 5.24
N ALA A 243 -7.94 3.95 4.77
CA ALA A 243 -6.81 4.59 5.43
C ALA A 243 -6.93 6.13 5.47
N LEU A 244 -7.35 6.75 4.36
CA LEU A 244 -7.63 8.19 4.30
C LEU A 244 -8.74 8.60 5.26
N MET A 245 -9.80 7.81 5.37
CA MET A 245 -10.88 8.05 6.34
C MET A 245 -10.34 7.98 7.77
N LEU A 246 -9.59 6.94 8.13
CA LEU A 246 -8.98 6.82 9.46
C LEU A 246 -8.07 8.01 9.80
N GLN A 247 -7.30 8.49 8.83
CA GLN A 247 -6.42 9.63 9.03
C GLN A 247 -7.21 10.93 9.28
N LYS A 248 -8.26 11.18 8.49
CA LYS A 248 -9.17 12.32 8.72
C LYS A 248 -9.74 12.28 10.14
N LEU A 249 -10.12 11.09 10.61
CA LEU A 249 -10.67 10.88 11.95
C LEU A 249 -9.65 11.07 13.07
N LYS A 250 -8.34 10.90 12.82
CA LYS A 250 -7.26 11.15 13.80
C LYS A 250 -6.97 12.65 13.99
N GLY A 251 -7.09 13.46 12.93
CA GLY A 251 -6.62 14.84 12.89
C GLY A 251 -7.46 15.84 13.70
N SER A 252 -8.79 15.71 13.69
CA SER A 252 -9.70 16.53 14.49
C SER A 252 -11.14 16.00 14.40
N THR A 253 -12.05 16.63 15.14
CA THR A 253 -13.49 16.48 14.94
C THR A 253 -13.97 17.43 13.85
N ASP A 254 -14.82 16.94 12.94
CA ASP A 254 -15.41 17.75 11.87
C ASP A 254 -16.94 17.64 11.89
N THR A 255 -17.60 18.69 12.36
CA THR A 255 -19.07 18.75 12.43
C THR A 255 -19.73 19.03 11.08
N SER A 256 -18.95 19.36 10.05
CA SER A 256 -19.45 19.69 8.71
C SER A 256 -19.48 18.49 7.77
N SER A 257 -18.78 17.41 8.10
CA SER A 257 -18.76 16.19 7.31
C SER A 257 -19.29 14.99 8.10
N THR A 258 -20.11 14.18 7.42
CA THR A 258 -20.59 12.91 7.94
C THR A 258 -19.93 11.80 7.12
N SER A 259 -18.90 11.17 7.69
CA SER A 259 -18.23 10.03 7.05
C SER A 259 -18.97 8.74 7.37
N SER A 260 -19.10 7.85 6.39
CA SER A 260 -19.75 6.55 6.56
C SER A 260 -18.88 5.42 6.04
N LEU A 261 -18.91 4.29 6.74
CA LEU A 261 -18.21 3.06 6.39
C LEU A 261 -19.20 1.90 6.40
N THR A 262 -19.21 1.12 5.33
CA THR A 262 -19.98 -0.13 5.29
C THR A 262 -19.05 -1.30 5.53
N LEU A 263 -19.32 -2.07 6.57
CA LEU A 263 -18.63 -3.32 6.87
C LEU A 263 -19.42 -4.47 6.25
N CYS A 264 -18.77 -5.25 5.41
CA CYS A 264 -19.37 -6.42 4.78
C CYS A 264 -19.11 -7.69 5.60
N HIS A 265 -20.05 -8.63 5.56
CA HIS A 265 -19.87 -9.95 6.14
C HIS A 265 -18.76 -10.71 5.39
N ALA A 266 -17.78 -11.24 6.13
CA ALA A 266 -16.55 -11.78 5.55
C ALA A 266 -16.78 -12.93 4.53
N ALA A 267 -17.76 -13.82 4.80
CA ALA A 267 -17.99 -14.97 3.94
C ALA A 267 -18.87 -14.66 2.71
N THR A 268 -19.78 -13.68 2.82
CA THR A 268 -20.78 -13.41 1.77
C THR A 268 -20.49 -12.14 0.98
N GLY A 269 -19.61 -11.27 1.47
CA GLY A 269 -19.31 -9.96 0.89
C GLY A 269 -20.46 -8.96 0.94
N ARG A 270 -21.61 -9.33 1.53
CA ARG A 270 -22.79 -8.45 1.62
C ARG A 270 -22.66 -7.45 2.76
N PRO A 271 -23.19 -6.22 2.62
CA PRO A 271 -23.25 -5.25 3.71
C PRO A 271 -23.84 -5.85 4.98
N ARG A 272 -23.11 -5.72 6.10
CA ARG A 272 -23.55 -6.18 7.43
C ARG A 272 -23.79 -5.03 8.39
N TYR A 273 -22.90 -4.04 8.40
CA TYR A 273 -23.08 -2.84 9.21
C TYR A 273 -22.81 -1.60 8.38
N THR A 274 -23.52 -0.53 8.67
CA THR A 274 -23.15 0.81 8.20
C THR A 274 -22.87 1.69 9.41
N LEU A 275 -21.61 2.12 9.53
CA LEU A 275 -21.09 2.96 10.61
C LEU A 275 -21.06 4.40 10.11
N THR A 276 -21.87 5.26 10.70
CA THR A 276 -21.89 6.69 10.37
C THR A 276 -21.27 7.49 11.50
N VAL A 277 -20.20 8.23 11.21
CA VAL A 277 -19.52 9.08 12.18
C VAL A 277 -20.24 10.42 12.27
N GLN A 278 -20.62 10.81 13.48
CA GLN A 278 -21.10 12.15 13.80
C GLN A 278 -20.23 12.78 14.88
N ASP A 279 -19.50 13.81 14.48
CA ASP A 279 -18.76 14.65 15.41
C ASP A 279 -19.66 15.77 15.93
N SER A 280 -19.43 16.15 17.18
CA SER A 280 -20.11 17.29 17.81
C SER A 280 -19.06 18.20 18.44
N LEU A 281 -19.34 19.50 18.45
CA LEU A 281 -18.57 20.52 19.18
C LEU A 281 -19.30 20.82 20.48
N PRO A 282 -19.05 20.06 21.55
CA PRO A 282 -19.67 20.32 22.84
C PRO A 282 -19.25 21.69 23.38
N SER A 283 -20.22 22.40 23.97
CA SER A 283 -20.09 23.79 24.44
C SER A 283 -19.18 23.95 25.67
N ALA A 284 -18.76 22.86 26.30
CA ALA A 284 -17.89 22.82 27.48
C ALA A 284 -16.81 21.71 27.34
N LYS A 285 -15.79 21.74 28.21
CA LYS A 285 -14.79 20.66 28.29
C LYS A 285 -15.48 19.33 28.59
N VAL A 286 -15.54 18.45 27.59
CA VAL A 286 -16.18 17.14 27.72
C VAL A 286 -15.29 16.18 28.52
N PRO A 287 -15.84 15.49 29.54
CA PRO A 287 -15.14 14.46 30.27
C PRO A 287 -14.52 13.44 29.31
N ARG A 288 -13.35 12.86 29.65
CA ARG A 288 -12.71 11.84 28.80
C ARG A 288 -13.66 10.67 28.46
N ALA A 289 -14.53 10.29 29.41
CA ALA A 289 -15.54 9.25 29.21
C ALA A 289 -16.53 9.56 28.06
N ASN A 290 -16.69 10.83 27.69
CA ASN A 290 -17.60 11.29 26.66
C ASN A 290 -16.88 11.67 25.36
N HIS A 291 -15.65 11.23 25.16
CA HIS A 291 -14.90 11.51 23.92
C HIS A 291 -15.41 10.68 22.74
N PHE A 292 -15.94 9.49 23.00
CA PHE A 292 -16.35 8.55 21.97
C PHE A 292 -17.47 7.65 22.49
N ALA A 293 -18.49 7.41 21.67
CA ALA A 293 -19.49 6.37 21.89
C ALA A 293 -19.94 5.74 20.58
N ILE A 294 -20.48 4.53 20.69
CA ILE A 294 -21.17 3.82 19.61
C ILE A 294 -22.63 3.71 20.00
N PHE A 295 -23.52 4.10 19.09
CA PHE A 295 -24.96 3.91 19.19
C PHE A 295 -25.39 2.86 18.18
N ILE A 296 -25.80 1.68 18.65
CA ILE A 296 -26.36 0.63 17.79
C ILE A 296 -27.84 0.91 17.62
N VAL A 297 -28.27 1.11 16.37
CA VAL A 297 -29.67 1.37 16.04
C VAL A 297 -30.51 0.13 16.36
N PRO A 298 -31.63 0.26 17.08
CA PRO A 298 -32.51 -0.88 17.33
C PRO A 298 -32.99 -1.51 16.03
N GLN A 299 -32.94 -2.84 15.96
CA GLN A 299 -33.29 -3.58 14.76
C GLN A 299 -34.72 -3.25 14.29
N GLY A 300 -34.89 -3.05 12.99
CA GLY A 300 -36.14 -2.65 12.36
C GLY A 300 -36.40 -1.14 12.36
N ARG A 301 -35.64 -0.34 13.12
CA ARG A 301 -35.80 1.11 13.20
C ARG A 301 -34.82 1.89 12.32
N GLU A 302 -34.03 1.24 11.48
CA GLU A 302 -32.96 1.87 10.69
C GLU A 302 -33.48 2.96 9.74
N SER A 303 -34.74 2.84 9.32
CA SER A 303 -35.43 3.80 8.46
C SER A 303 -36.13 4.93 9.23
N ASP A 304 -36.18 4.89 10.56
CA ASP A 304 -36.75 5.96 11.35
C ASP A 304 -35.95 7.24 11.12
N TRP A 305 -36.63 8.38 11.05
CA TRP A 305 -36.00 9.67 10.76
C TRP A 305 -34.77 9.95 11.65
N LEU A 306 -34.86 9.62 12.94
CA LEU A 306 -33.79 9.84 13.93
C LEU A 306 -32.47 9.14 13.57
N TYR A 307 -32.52 8.01 12.87
CA TYR A 307 -31.35 7.19 12.55
C TYR A 307 -31.01 7.22 11.05
N GLY A 308 -32.03 7.27 10.19
CA GLY A 308 -31.90 7.20 8.74
C GLY A 308 -31.55 8.52 8.05
N SER A 309 -31.94 9.67 8.63
CA SER A 309 -31.64 11.00 8.07
C SER A 309 -30.37 11.63 8.64
N ALA A 310 -29.75 12.55 7.90
CA ALA A 310 -28.56 13.26 8.37
C ALA A 310 -28.91 14.18 9.55
N GLU A 311 -30.04 14.87 9.46
CA GLU A 311 -30.58 15.78 10.46
C GLU A 311 -30.94 15.03 11.75
N GLY A 312 -31.59 13.88 11.64
CA GLY A 312 -31.92 13.01 12.76
C GLY A 312 -30.67 12.51 13.49
N ARG A 313 -29.66 12.05 12.75
CA ARG A 313 -28.38 11.63 13.34
C ARG A 313 -27.65 12.78 14.04
N ALA A 314 -27.71 13.99 13.49
CA ALA A 314 -27.15 15.18 14.14
C ALA A 314 -27.88 15.51 15.46
N GLN A 315 -29.20 15.41 15.48
CA GLN A 315 -30.00 15.57 16.70
C GLN A 315 -29.69 14.50 17.75
N LEU A 316 -29.54 13.24 17.32
CA LEU A 316 -29.13 12.14 18.19
C LEU A 316 -27.75 12.40 18.81
N ALA A 317 -26.76 12.81 18.01
CA ALA A 317 -25.42 13.12 18.49
C ALA A 317 -25.42 14.27 19.51
N ALA A 318 -26.16 15.34 19.23
CA ALA A 318 -26.31 16.47 20.14
C ALA A 318 -26.95 16.07 21.48
N SER A 319 -27.94 15.17 21.44
CA SER A 319 -28.63 14.67 22.64
C SER A 319 -27.76 13.71 23.46
N ALA A 320 -26.93 12.91 22.80
CA ALA A 320 -26.03 11.94 23.45
C ALA A 320 -24.85 12.62 24.17
N ASN A 321 -24.47 13.83 23.75
CA ASN A 321 -23.42 14.65 24.37
C ASN A 321 -22.04 13.95 24.42
N PHE A 322 -21.67 13.32 23.30
CA PHE A 322 -20.33 12.79 23.04
C PHE A 322 -19.62 13.66 22.01
N ARG A 323 -18.29 13.76 22.12
CA ARG A 323 -17.48 14.47 21.12
C ARG A 323 -17.54 13.78 19.75
N ARG A 324 -17.56 12.45 19.73
CA ARG A 324 -17.78 11.62 18.53
C ARG A 324 -18.78 10.53 18.86
N LEU A 325 -19.82 10.41 18.05
CA LEU A 325 -20.80 9.33 18.09
C LEU A 325 -20.76 8.56 16.78
N ILE A 326 -20.55 7.24 16.84
CA ILE A 326 -20.74 6.37 15.68
C ILE A 326 -22.13 5.75 15.76
N VAL A 327 -22.98 6.05 14.78
CA VAL A 327 -24.30 5.44 14.63
C VAL A 327 -24.16 4.20 13.75
N VAL A 328 -24.49 3.03 14.29
CA VAL A 328 -24.36 1.73 13.61
C VAL A 328 -25.73 1.24 13.20
N ALA A 329 -25.99 1.19 11.90
CA ALA A 329 -27.16 0.55 11.34
C ALA A 329 -26.84 -0.90 10.94
N MET A 330 -27.75 -1.81 11.28
CA MET A 330 -27.69 -3.23 10.91
C MET A 330 -28.48 -3.46 9.62
N HIS A 331 -27.93 -4.25 8.69
CA HIS A 331 -28.61 -4.57 7.43
C HIS A 331 -29.62 -5.70 7.64
N ARG A 332 -30.83 -5.56 7.09
CA ARG A 332 -31.96 -6.47 7.35
C ARG A 332 -31.83 -7.85 6.69
N ASP A 333 -30.96 -7.98 5.69
CA ASP A 333 -30.70 -9.23 4.97
C ASP A 333 -29.61 -10.09 5.65
N GLN A 334 -29.27 -9.77 6.90
CA GLN A 334 -28.26 -10.44 7.71
C GLN A 334 -28.86 -11.04 8.97
N GLU A 335 -28.20 -12.07 9.49
CA GLU A 335 -28.55 -12.69 10.77
C GLU A 335 -27.64 -12.17 11.89
N TYR A 336 -28.26 -11.83 13.02
CA TYR A 336 -27.63 -11.39 14.25
C TYR A 336 -28.17 -12.24 15.39
N GLU A 337 -27.28 -12.85 16.17
CA GLU A 337 -27.66 -13.77 17.26
C GLU A 337 -28.37 -13.01 18.39
N ASP A 338 -27.67 -12.05 18.99
CA ASP A 338 -28.21 -11.14 19.98
C ASP A 338 -27.39 -9.83 20.01
N MET A 339 -27.80 -8.88 20.85
CA MET A 339 -27.10 -7.59 20.99
C MET A 339 -25.69 -7.76 21.57
N GLN A 340 -25.44 -8.79 22.36
CA GLN A 340 -24.12 -9.04 22.96
C GLN A 340 -23.14 -9.51 21.89
N ALA A 341 -23.56 -10.41 20.99
CA ALA A 341 -22.78 -10.83 19.82
C ALA A 341 -22.47 -9.65 18.90
N VAL A 342 -23.45 -8.78 18.61
CA VAL A 342 -23.23 -7.56 17.82
C VAL A 342 -22.20 -6.64 18.48
N GLN A 343 -22.30 -6.44 19.80
CA GLN A 343 -21.32 -5.65 20.55
C GLN A 343 -19.93 -6.28 20.48
N SER A 344 -19.82 -7.60 20.61
CA SER A 344 -18.54 -8.31 20.48
C SER A 344 -17.94 -8.20 19.07
N GLU A 345 -18.76 -8.28 18.02
CA GLU A 345 -18.31 -8.11 16.62
C GLU A 345 -17.79 -6.67 16.35
N LEU A 346 -18.40 -5.66 16.96
CA LEU A 346 -18.07 -4.25 16.74
C LEU A 346 -17.01 -3.70 17.71
N SER A 347 -16.71 -4.41 18.80
CA SER A 347 -15.73 -3.97 19.77
C SER A 347 -14.31 -4.24 19.27
N PRO A 348 -13.36 -3.31 19.44
CA PRO A 348 -11.95 -3.63 19.29
C PRO A 348 -11.58 -4.66 20.37
N TRP A 349 -10.91 -5.73 19.96
CA TRP A 349 -10.44 -6.82 20.83
C TRP A 349 -9.67 -6.31 22.06
#